data_AF-A0A1W9P8S9-F1
#
_entry.id   AF-A0A1W9P8S9-F1
#
_cell.length_a   1.000
_cell.length_b   1.000
_cell.length_c   1.000
_cell.angle_alpha   90.00
_cell.angle_beta   90.00
_cell.angle_gamma   90.00
#
_symmetry.space_group_name_H-M   'P 1'
#
loop_
_entity.id
_entity.type
_entity.pdbx_description
1 polymer ?
#
loop_
_entity_poly.entity_id
_entity_poly.type
_entity_poly.pdbx_seq_one_letter_code
_entity_poly.pdbx_strand_id
1 'polypeptide(L)' 'KFRWTSLGDNAKYYRVYIYNHELIWSTQTEDNFIILPEEVKKKLTAGEKYSWQVKAFSEDGHLVAVSSRVQFKVMNSQ' A
#
# COMPACT_ATOMS: atom_id res chain seq x y z
N LYS A 1 0.57 4.53 -9.14
CA LYS A 1 -0.23 5.12 -8.04
C LYS A 1 -1.13 4.01 -7.49
N PHE A 2 -1.26 3.91 -6.17
CA PHE A 2 -2.17 2.96 -5.52
C PHE A 2 -3.30 3.75 -4.86
N ARG A 3 -4.54 3.28 -4.97
CA ARG A 3 -5.72 3.93 -4.41
C ARG A 3 -6.69 2.85 -3.90
N TRP A 4 -7.38 3.17 -2.83
CA TRP A 4 -8.40 2.31 -2.21
C TRP A 4 -9.63 3.13 -1.83
N THR A 5 -10.70 2.43 -1.47
CA THR A 5 -11.92 3.05 -0.94
C THR A 5 -11.65 3.62 0.44
N SER A 6 -11.96 4.91 0.65
CA SER A 6 -11.88 5.54 1.97
C SER A 6 -12.99 5.02 2.87
N LEU A 7 -12.70 4.89 4.16
CA LEU A 7 -13.71 4.60 5.20
C LEU A 7 -14.31 5.86 5.82
N GLY A 8 -13.93 7.04 5.34
CA GLY A 8 -14.37 8.32 5.90
C GLY A 8 -13.96 8.46 7.37
N ASP A 9 -14.86 8.97 8.20
CA ASP A 9 -14.62 9.25 9.62
C ASP A 9 -14.37 7.99 10.47
N ASN A 10 -14.61 6.80 9.91
CA ASN A 10 -14.32 5.54 10.60
C ASN A 10 -12.81 5.23 10.65
N ALA A 11 -11.97 5.90 9.86
CA ALA A 11 -10.53 5.72 9.86
C ALA A 11 -9.80 7.06 9.86
N LYS A 12 -8.89 7.24 10.81
CA LYS A 12 -8.05 8.43 10.91
C LYS A 12 -6.86 8.37 9.95
N TYR A 13 -6.22 7.21 9.84
CA TYR A 13 -5.07 7.02 8.95
C TYR A 13 -5.00 5.60 8.42
N TYR A 14 -4.23 5.44 7.35
CA TYR A 14 -3.97 4.18 6.68
C TYR A 14 -2.48 3.86 6.73
N ARG A 15 -2.16 2.58 6.87
CA ARG A 15 -0.82 2.06 6.61
C ARG A 15 -0.85 1.20 5.36
N VAL A 16 0.02 1.52 4.42
CA VAL A 16 0.17 0.80 3.16
C VAL A 16 1.44 -0.04 3.24
N TYR A 17 1.33 -1.29 2.80
CA TYR A 17 2.42 -2.25 2.80
C TYR A 17 2.61 -2.82 1.41
N ILE A 18 3.85 -2.95 0.97
CA ILE A 18 4.24 -3.62 -0.28
C ILE A 18 5.18 -4.76 0.05
N TYR A 19 4.90 -5.91 -0.55
CA TYR A 19 5.60 -7.16 -0.31
C TYR A 19 6.15 -7.74 -1.62
N ASN A 20 7.32 -8.37 -1.51
CA ASN A 20 7.91 -9.29 -2.48
C ASN A 20 8.47 -10.49 -1.70
N HIS A 21 7.66 -11.53 -1.49
CA HIS A 21 7.87 -12.59 -0.49
C HIS A 21 7.91 -12.09 0.98
N GLU A 22 8.63 -11.02 1.25
CA GLU A 22 8.75 -10.30 2.52
C GLU A 22 8.27 -8.84 2.39
N LEU A 23 8.20 -8.10 3.51
CA LEU A 23 7.85 -6.68 3.51
C LEU A 23 9.03 -5.86 3.00
N ILE A 24 8.86 -5.21 1.84
CA ILE A 24 9.94 -4.39 1.24
C ILE A 24 9.75 -2.88 1.45
N TRP A 25 8.51 -2.46 1.69
CA TRP A 25 8.20 -1.07 1.94
C TRP A 25 6.86 -0.89 2.66
N SER A 26 6.79 0.13 3.50
CA SER A 26 5.53 0.59 4.09
C SER A 26 5.54 2.09 4.32
N THR A 27 4.35 2.68 4.33
CA THR A 27 4.16 4.08 4.74
C THR A 27 2.85 4.27 5.48
N GLN A 28 2.72 5.40 6.17
CA GLN A 28 1.47 5.87 6.75
C GLN A 28 0.99 7.11 6.00
N THR A 29 -0.32 7.23 5.79
CA THR A 29 -0.96 8.40 5.17
C THR A 29 -2.39 8.56 5.68
N GLU A 30 -2.90 9.79 5.70
CA GLU A 30 -4.31 10.08 5.96
C GLU A 30 -5.14 10.05 4.66
N ASP A 31 -4.47 10.11 3.50
CA ASP A 31 -5.11 10.01 2.19
C ASP A 31 -5.50 8.57 1.84
N ASN A 32 -6.48 8.41 0.95
CA ASN A 32 -6.87 7.10 0.41
C ASN A 32 -6.05 6.66 -0.81
N PHE A 33 -4.88 7.27 -1.03
CA PHE A 33 -3.98 6.92 -2.11
C PHE A 33 -2.52 7.17 -1.71
N ILE A 34 -1.61 6.47 -2.40
CA ILE A 34 -0.18 6.80 -2.36
C ILE A 34 0.41 6.84 -3.77
N ILE A 35 1.42 7.68 -3.91
CA ILE A 35 2.35 7.65 -5.02
C ILE A 35 3.61 6.99 -4.48
N LEU A 36 4.08 5.94 -5.16
CA LEU A 36 5.35 5.35 -4.77
C LEU A 36 6.47 6.35 -5.04
N PRO A 37 7.34 6.61 -4.07
CA PRO A 37 8.49 7.46 -4.30
C PRO A 37 9.49 6.72 -5.20
N GLU A 38 10.34 7.48 -5.91
CA GLU A 38 11.20 6.94 -6.97
C GLU A 38 12.18 5.89 -6.46
N GLU A 39 12.70 6.03 -5.24
CA GLU A 39 13.58 5.05 -4.61
C GLU A 39 12.90 3.70 -4.38
N VAL A 40 11.59 3.68 -4.16
CA VAL A 40 10.83 2.43 -4.03
C VAL A 40 10.56 1.84 -5.41
N LYS A 41 10.21 2.66 -6.40
CA LYS A 41 10.03 2.20 -7.78
C LYS A 41 11.29 1.53 -8.32
N LYS A 42 12.48 2.07 -8.02
CA LYS A 42 13.78 1.49 -8.40
C LYS A 42 14.03 0.12 -7.77
N LYS A 43 13.42 -0.20 -6.62
CA LYS A 43 13.48 -1.53 -5.99
C LYS A 43 12.49 -2.52 -6.59
N LEU A 44 11.49 -2.05 -7.33
CA LEU A 44 10.51 -2.91 -7.98
C LEU A 44 11.07 -3.36 -9.34
N THR A 45 11.61 -4.57 -9.36
CA THR A 45 12.17 -5.21 -10.55
C THR A 45 11.06 -5.62 -11.51
N ALA A 46 11.22 -5.25 -12.79
CA ALA A 46 10.30 -5.69 -13.83
C ALA A 46 10.34 -7.22 -13.98
N GLY A 47 9.17 -7.83 -14.19
CA GLY A 47 9.05 -9.29 -14.28
C GLY A 47 8.73 -9.98 -12.96
N GLU A 48 8.95 -9.33 -11.82
CA GLU A 48 8.60 -9.89 -10.50
C GLU A 48 7.15 -9.62 -10.10
N LYS A 49 6.64 -10.48 -9.22
CA LYS A 49 5.30 -10.37 -8.63
C LYS A 49 5.40 -9.74 -7.25
N TYR A 50 4.62 -8.70 -7.05
CA TYR A 50 4.50 -7.99 -5.79
C TYR A 50 3.08 -8.13 -5.28
N SER A 51 2.90 -7.81 -4.00
CA SER A 51 1.56 -7.63 -3.45
C SER A 51 1.51 -6.44 -2.52
N TRP A 52 0.34 -5.83 -2.40
CA TRP A 52 0.15 -4.73 -1.48
C TRP A 52 -1.12 -4.91 -0.65
N GLN A 53 -1.13 -4.28 0.52
CA GLN A 53 -2.24 -4.32 1.46
C GLN A 53 -2.34 -2.98 2.19
N VAL A 54 -3.57 -2.61 2.53
CA VAL A 54 -3.87 -1.43 3.34
C VAL A 54 -4.51 -1.86 4.64
N LYS A 55 -4.09 -1.23 5.73
CA LYS A 55 -4.72 -1.32 7.05
C LYS A 55 -5.22 0.05 7.45
N ALA A 56 -6.46 0.13 7.89
CA ALA A 56 -7.09 1.37 8.34
C ALA A 56 -7.11 1.40 9.87
N PHE A 57 -6.77 2.54 10.44
CA PHE A 57 -6.69 2.73 11.89
C PHE A 57 -7.56 3.92 12.32
N SER A 58 -8.18 3.79 13.49
CA SER A 58 -8.89 4.88 14.16
C SER A 58 -7.91 5.84 14.84
N GLU A 59 -8.42 6.96 15.35
CA GLU A 59 -7.63 8.02 15.98
C GLU A 59 -6.87 7.55 17.23
N ASP A 60 -7.48 6.67 18.01
CA ASP A 60 -6.88 5.99 19.17
C ASP A 60 -5.91 4.84 18.78
N GLY A 61 -5.72 4.61 17.48
CA GLY A 61 -4.75 3.66 16.93
C GLY A 61 -5.24 2.20 16.82
N HIS A 62 -6.54 1.95 17.01
CA HIS A 62 -7.10 0.62 16.82
C HIS A 62 -7.24 0.27 15.33
N LEU A 63 -7.04 -1.01 15.01
CA LEU A 63 -7.20 -1.51 13.65
C LEU A 63 -8.70 -1.64 13.33
N VAL A 64 -9.18 -0.85 12.38
CA VAL A 64 -10.59 -0.81 11.99
C VAL A 64 -10.88 -1.78 10.84
N ALA A 65 -9.97 -1.84 9.86
CA ALA A 65 -10.15 -2.69 8.70
C ALA A 65 -8.82 -3.10 8.07
N VAL A 66 -8.85 -4.20 7.33
CA VAL A 66 -7.73 -4.70 6.54
C VAL A 66 -8.24 -5.02 5.14
N SER A 67 -7.57 -4.51 4.12
CA SER A 67 -7.89 -4.87 2.74
C SER A 67 -7.44 -6.29 2.41
N SER A 68 -8.04 -6.90 1.39
CA SER A 68 -7.43 -8.05 0.74
C SER A 68 -6.01 -7.72 0.27
N ARG A 69 -5.15 -8.73 0.22
CA ARG A 69 -3.80 -8.61 -0.35
C ARG A 69 -3.90 -8.69 -1.87
N VAL A 70 -3.66 -7.58 -2.55
CA VAL A 70 -3.80 -7.47 -4.01
C VAL A 70 -2.44 -7.71 -4.65
N GLN A 71 -2.36 -8.62 -5.61
CA GLN A 71 -1.14 -8.91 -6.36
C GLN A 71 -1.03 -8.02 -7.59
N PHE A 72 0.20 -7.63 -7.93
CA PHE A 72 0.51 -6.92 -9.16
C PHE A 72 1.88 -7.35 -9.69
N LYS A 73 2.11 -7.15 -10.98
CA LYS A 73 3.39 -7.41 -11.64
C LYS A 73 3.89 -6.09 -12.21
N VAL A 74 5.18 -5.78 -12.02
CA VAL A 74 5.78 -4.64 -12.70
C VAL A 74 6.12 -5.06 -14.13
N MET A 75 5.51 -4.38 -15.10
CA MET A 75 5.82 -4.56 -16.51
C MET A 75 6.92 -3.58 -16.89
N ASN A 76 7.87 -4.04 -17.73
CA ASN A 76 8.77 -3.11 -18.39
C ASN A 76 7.94 -2.23 -19.31
N SER A 77 7.98 -0.92 -19.10
CA SER A 77 7.69 0.03 -20.16
C SER A 77 8.84 -0.07 -21.16
N GLN A 78 8.59 -0.72 -22.30
CA GLN A 78 9.47 -0.63 -23.47
C GLN A 78 9.56 0.83 -23.96
#